data_AF-A0A7X6PAC8-F1
#
_entry.id   AF-A0A7X6PAC8-F1
#
_cell.length_a   1.000
_cell.length_b   1.000
_cell.length_c   1.000
_cell.angle_alpha   90.00
_cell.angle_beta   90.00
_cell.angle_gamma   90.00
#
_symmetry.space_group_name_H-M   'P 1'
#
loop_
_entity.id
_entity.type
_entity.pdbx_description
1 polymer ?
#
loop_
_entity_poly.entity_id
_entity_poly.type
_entity_poly.pdbx_seq_one_letter_code
_entity_poly.pdbx_strand_id
1 'polypeptide(L)'
;MTPMLYEVILPYLNASPFFQKLSKLFGTKQHYQIHHLNQSARALVTAHLWKETGKNILIVSQDDLMAEDLWDDLCTLIGQENALYLPEYEVLPYEERSPHYSIRATRMMCIHHIIQGAPSVYSISIRSLLRMLPPLENIAKHIKELRPQMEYSPDKLMQDLVWMGYDVQYQVTKVFQVARRGGIIDIFSPPQLKPVRIEFFGDEIVSMRYFSPNTQRSIPGDVESYTLLPSREFSLDDISPHSILLPQIKNTGFYEGIENQYCLLLDKLSTFADYFEAQNRLILFSNFPYIQEELTRLTEQVQLEYHRQLKYTTKAKLSPPEGIIAGEEKLMELCQPE
;
A
#
# COMPACT_ATOMS: atom_id res chain seq x y z
N MET A 1 -24.46 6.18 15.74
CA MET A 1 -23.80 5.29 14.76
C MET A 1 -24.68 4.07 14.60
N THR A 2 -25.01 3.69 13.38
CA THR A 2 -25.66 2.39 13.10
C THR A 2 -24.67 1.30 13.50
N PRO A 3 -25.07 0.27 14.25
CA PRO A 3 -24.17 -0.82 14.62
C PRO A 3 -23.65 -1.51 13.35
N MET A 4 -22.37 -1.89 13.36
CA MET A 4 -21.80 -2.64 12.24
C MET A 4 -22.45 -4.02 12.13
N LEU A 5 -22.49 -4.62 10.94
CA LEU A 5 -23.16 -5.91 10.74
C LEU A 5 -22.62 -6.98 11.68
N TYR A 6 -21.30 -6.98 11.93
CA TYR A 6 -20.68 -7.90 12.90
C TYR A 6 -21.31 -7.81 14.29
N GLU A 7 -21.56 -6.60 14.81
CA GLU A 7 -22.14 -6.39 16.14
C GLU A 7 -23.58 -6.91 16.22
N VAL A 8 -24.33 -6.76 15.14
CA VAL A 8 -25.70 -7.26 15.02
C VAL A 8 -25.74 -8.79 15.06
N ILE A 9 -24.78 -9.45 14.41
CA ILE A 9 -24.77 -10.91 14.31
C ILE A 9 -23.97 -11.61 15.43
N LEU A 10 -23.18 -10.87 16.20
CA LEU A 10 -22.30 -11.39 17.25
C LEU A 10 -23.00 -12.34 18.24
N PRO A 11 -24.24 -12.09 18.73
CA PRO A 11 -24.93 -13.04 19.60
C PRO A 11 -25.14 -14.42 18.97
N TYR A 12 -25.39 -14.47 17.66
CA TYR A 12 -25.55 -15.73 16.93
C TYR A 12 -24.21 -16.43 16.69
N LEU A 13 -23.14 -15.66 16.44
CA LEU A 13 -21.78 -16.21 16.36
C LEU A 13 -21.39 -16.86 17.68
N ASN A 14 -21.62 -16.17 18.80
CA ASN A 14 -21.31 -16.69 20.14
C ASN A 14 -22.11 -17.95 20.50
N ALA A 15 -23.31 -18.13 19.96
CA ALA A 15 -24.11 -19.34 20.13
C ALA A 15 -23.66 -20.50 19.22
N SER A 16 -22.88 -20.22 18.17
CA SER A 16 -22.44 -21.23 17.20
C SER A 16 -21.32 -22.12 17.75
N PRO A 17 -21.49 -23.46 17.76
CA PRO A 17 -20.42 -24.38 18.17
C PRO A 17 -19.17 -24.26 17.30
N PHE A 18 -19.30 -23.80 16.05
CA PHE A 18 -18.17 -23.57 15.16
C PHE A 18 -17.31 -22.39 15.64
N PHE A 19 -17.92 -21.23 15.89
CA PHE A 19 -17.20 -20.02 16.35
C PHE A 19 -16.66 -20.19 17.79
N GLN A 20 -17.38 -20.90 18.66
CA GLN A 20 -16.86 -21.27 19.99
C GLN A 20 -15.63 -22.18 19.96
N LYS A 21 -15.47 -22.98 18.90
CA LYS A 21 -14.26 -23.79 18.68
C LYS A 21 -13.16 -22.97 18.01
N LEU A 22 -13.53 -22.10 17.08
CA LEU A 22 -12.62 -21.22 16.35
C LEU A 22 -11.79 -20.36 17.32
N SER A 23 -12.42 -19.79 18.36
CA SER A 23 -11.72 -19.00 19.39
C SER A 23 -10.63 -19.75 20.14
N LYS A 24 -10.73 -21.09 20.21
CA LYS A 24 -9.76 -21.96 20.87
C LYS A 24 -8.56 -22.33 19.99
N LEU A 25 -8.61 -22.00 18.71
CA LEU A 25 -7.53 -22.30 17.77
C LEU A 25 -6.40 -21.25 17.83
N PHE A 26 -6.63 -20.11 18.49
CA PHE A 26 -5.64 -19.02 18.53
C PHE A 26 -4.58 -19.23 19.59
N GLY A 27 -3.38 -18.71 19.31
CA GLY A 27 -2.22 -18.82 20.21
C GLY A 27 -1.54 -20.19 20.20
N THR A 28 -1.98 -21.11 19.34
CA THR A 28 -1.29 -22.38 19.10
C THR A 28 -0.29 -22.23 17.96
N LYS A 29 0.80 -23.01 17.98
CA LYS A 29 1.77 -23.09 16.88
C LYS A 29 1.36 -24.10 15.80
N GLN A 30 0.04 -24.25 15.56
CA GLN A 30 -0.51 -25.25 14.64
C GLN A 30 -1.17 -24.58 13.43
N HIS A 31 -1.14 -25.28 12.30
CA HIS A 31 -1.87 -24.85 11.11
C HIS A 31 -3.27 -25.42 11.16
N TYR A 32 -4.25 -24.59 10.79
CA TYR A 32 -5.64 -25.01 10.72
C TYR A 32 -6.16 -24.83 9.31
N GLN A 33 -6.87 -25.85 8.84
CA GLN A 33 -7.61 -25.78 7.60
C GLN A 33 -9.10 -25.80 7.92
N ILE A 34 -9.82 -24.78 7.44
CA ILE A 34 -11.27 -24.69 7.58
C ILE A 34 -11.89 -24.92 6.22
N HIS A 35 -12.73 -25.95 6.12
CA HIS A 35 -13.38 -26.35 4.88
C HIS A 35 -14.83 -25.84 4.80
N HIS A 36 -15.39 -25.90 3.60
CA HIS A 36 -16.80 -25.58 3.31
C HIS A 36 -17.23 -24.13 3.62
N LEU A 37 -16.28 -23.19 3.59
CA LEU A 37 -16.57 -21.76 3.63
C LEU A 37 -16.76 -21.21 2.22
N ASN A 38 -17.92 -20.60 1.96
CA ASN A 38 -18.09 -19.69 0.83
C ASN A 38 -17.38 -18.35 1.10
N GLN A 39 -17.38 -17.44 0.14
CA GLN A 39 -16.64 -16.17 0.20
C GLN A 39 -17.05 -15.31 1.40
N SER A 40 -18.33 -15.03 1.58
CA SER A 40 -18.81 -14.23 2.71
C SER A 40 -18.58 -14.90 4.07
N ALA A 41 -18.60 -16.24 4.13
CA ALA A 41 -18.22 -16.96 5.34
C ALA A 41 -16.71 -16.83 5.66
N ARG A 42 -15.84 -16.72 4.64
CA ARG A 42 -14.41 -16.41 4.86
C ARG A 42 -14.25 -15.02 5.42
N ALA A 43 -14.91 -14.00 4.86
CA ALA A 43 -14.90 -12.65 5.39
C ALA A 43 -15.42 -12.59 6.84
N LEU A 44 -16.51 -13.30 7.14
CA LEU A 44 -17.06 -13.38 8.49
C LEU A 44 -16.10 -14.05 9.49
N VAL A 45 -15.48 -15.17 9.10
CA VAL A 45 -14.44 -15.81 9.91
C VAL A 45 -13.32 -14.81 10.16
N THR A 46 -12.76 -14.19 9.12
CA THR A 46 -11.69 -13.20 9.23
C THR A 46 -12.04 -12.03 10.14
N ALA A 47 -13.24 -11.45 10.01
CA ALA A 47 -13.72 -10.39 10.89
C ALA A 47 -13.80 -10.83 12.35
N HIS A 48 -14.30 -12.05 12.59
CA HIS A 48 -14.34 -12.64 13.93
C HIS A 48 -12.94 -12.89 14.50
N LEU A 49 -12.01 -13.40 13.68
CA LEU A 49 -10.60 -13.58 14.06
C LEU A 49 -9.97 -12.24 14.48
N TRP A 50 -10.21 -11.20 13.71
CA TRP A 50 -9.66 -9.87 13.99
C TRP A 50 -10.21 -9.31 15.31
N LYS A 51 -11.52 -9.42 15.54
CA LYS A 51 -12.17 -8.98 16.79
C LYS A 51 -11.68 -9.73 18.03
N GLU A 52 -11.50 -11.05 17.93
CA GLU A 52 -11.06 -11.87 19.07
C GLU A 52 -9.56 -11.70 19.38
N THR A 53 -8.73 -11.51 18.36
CA THR A 53 -7.26 -11.50 18.54
C THR A 53 -6.66 -10.11 18.66
N GLY A 54 -7.31 -9.08 18.09
CA GLY A 54 -6.77 -7.73 18.01
C GLY A 54 -5.48 -7.62 17.20
N LYS A 55 -5.13 -8.64 16.41
CA LYS A 55 -3.94 -8.66 15.55
C LYS A 55 -4.26 -8.13 14.15
N ASN A 56 -3.24 -7.70 13.42
CA ASN A 56 -3.40 -7.48 11.98
C ASN A 56 -3.70 -8.80 11.28
N ILE A 57 -4.58 -8.79 10.28
CA ILE A 57 -4.88 -9.99 9.50
C ILE A 57 -4.63 -9.72 8.03
N LEU A 58 -3.80 -10.55 7.40
CA LEU A 58 -3.63 -10.58 5.95
C LEU A 58 -4.49 -11.73 5.41
N ILE A 59 -5.61 -11.42 4.75
CA ILE A 59 -6.39 -12.42 4.02
C ILE A 59 -5.96 -12.43 2.56
N VAL A 60 -5.31 -13.53 2.18
CA VAL A 60 -4.66 -13.72 0.89
C VAL A 60 -5.61 -14.45 -0.05
N SER A 61 -5.86 -13.83 -1.20
CA SER A 61 -6.67 -14.35 -2.29
C SER A 61 -5.82 -14.78 -3.48
N GLN A 62 -6.43 -15.58 -4.36
CA GLN A 62 -5.79 -15.98 -5.61
C GLN A 62 -5.51 -14.77 -6.49
N ASP A 63 -6.48 -13.86 -6.63
CA ASP A 63 -6.38 -12.68 -7.48
C ASP A 63 -7.01 -11.45 -6.81
N ASP A 64 -6.87 -10.31 -7.49
CA ASP A 64 -7.33 -9.01 -7.03
C ASP A 64 -8.86 -8.87 -7.04
N LEU A 65 -9.57 -9.52 -7.96
CA LEU A 65 -11.04 -9.53 -7.96
C LEU A 65 -11.58 -10.19 -6.69
N MET A 66 -11.05 -11.37 -6.34
CA MET A 66 -11.42 -12.05 -5.10
C MET A 66 -11.02 -11.27 -3.86
N ALA A 67 -9.89 -10.54 -3.90
CA ALA A 67 -9.44 -9.70 -2.80
C ALA A 67 -10.38 -8.48 -2.62
N GLU A 68 -10.79 -7.83 -3.69
CA GLU A 68 -11.72 -6.69 -3.68
C GLU A 68 -13.10 -7.11 -3.15
N ASP A 69 -13.68 -8.20 -3.67
CA ASP A 69 -14.95 -8.73 -3.19
C ASP A 69 -14.92 -9.09 -1.68
N LEU A 70 -13.81 -9.69 -1.21
CA LEU A 70 -13.64 -9.99 0.22
C LEU A 70 -13.51 -8.71 1.05
N TRP A 71 -12.86 -7.67 0.51
CA TRP A 71 -12.75 -6.37 1.15
C TRP A 71 -14.13 -5.70 1.28
N ASP A 72 -14.98 -5.76 0.26
CA ASP A 72 -16.36 -5.24 0.31
C ASP A 72 -17.19 -5.91 1.41
N ASP A 73 -17.11 -7.25 1.51
CA ASP A 73 -17.75 -8.01 2.59
C ASP A 73 -17.19 -7.61 3.98
N LEU A 74 -15.87 -7.42 4.09
CA LEU A 74 -15.22 -6.98 5.33
C LEU A 74 -15.61 -5.55 5.73
N CYS A 75 -15.70 -4.62 4.78
CA CYS A 75 -16.18 -3.26 5.05
C CYS A 75 -17.61 -3.26 5.59
N THR A 76 -18.47 -4.14 5.07
CA THR A 76 -19.83 -4.32 5.57
C THR A 76 -19.85 -4.86 7.01
N LEU A 77 -18.92 -5.76 7.33
CA LEU A 77 -18.84 -6.42 8.64
C LEU A 77 -18.20 -5.55 9.72
N ILE A 78 -17.07 -4.92 9.43
CA ILE A 78 -16.19 -4.26 10.41
C ILE A 78 -15.84 -2.80 10.09
N GLY A 79 -16.37 -2.23 9.01
CA GLY A 79 -16.14 -0.83 8.64
C GLY A 79 -14.91 -0.64 7.74
N GLN A 80 -14.93 0.43 6.93
CA GLN A 80 -13.85 0.80 6.00
C GLN A 80 -12.58 1.27 6.73
N GLU A 81 -12.71 1.69 7.98
CA GLU A 81 -11.60 2.09 8.83
C GLU A 81 -10.80 0.89 9.39
N ASN A 82 -11.36 -0.32 9.34
CA ASN A 82 -10.72 -1.54 9.86
C ASN A 82 -10.42 -2.58 8.77
N ALA A 83 -10.87 -2.34 7.53
CA ALA A 83 -10.69 -3.25 6.39
C ALA A 83 -10.13 -2.49 5.19
N LEU A 84 -8.97 -2.93 4.70
CA LEU A 84 -8.24 -2.31 3.61
C LEU A 84 -7.98 -3.31 2.49
N TYR A 85 -7.98 -2.84 1.25
CA TYR A 85 -7.61 -3.62 0.07
C TYR A 85 -6.28 -3.11 -0.48
N LEU A 86 -5.29 -4.00 -0.60
CA LEU A 86 -4.02 -3.70 -1.24
C LEU A 86 -4.05 -4.21 -2.70
N PRO A 87 -4.29 -3.34 -3.70
CA PRO A 87 -4.34 -3.75 -5.09
C PRO A 87 -2.94 -4.05 -5.64
N GLU A 88 -2.91 -4.88 -6.66
CA GLU A 88 -1.73 -5.04 -7.51
C GLU A 88 -1.50 -3.80 -8.39
N TYR A 89 -0.35 -3.71 -9.05
CA TYR A 89 0.00 -2.58 -9.90
C TYR A 89 -0.78 -2.49 -11.22
N GLU A 90 -1.43 -3.57 -11.66
CA GLU A 90 -2.07 -3.75 -12.96
C GLU A 90 -1.12 -3.48 -14.15
N VAL A 91 0.16 -3.81 -13.98
CA VAL A 91 1.18 -3.72 -15.01
C VAL A 91 1.91 -5.04 -15.12
N LEU A 92 2.29 -5.43 -16.34
CA LEU A 92 3.04 -6.65 -16.54
C LEU A 92 4.45 -6.53 -15.92
N PRO A 93 5.04 -7.63 -15.44
CA PRO A 93 6.44 -7.64 -15.04
C PRO A 93 7.32 -7.09 -16.15
N TYR A 94 8.21 -6.15 -15.79
CA TYR A 94 9.13 -5.48 -16.72
C TYR A 94 8.48 -4.62 -17.82
N GLU A 95 7.19 -4.28 -17.69
CA GLU A 95 6.58 -3.27 -18.54
C GLU A 95 7.16 -1.87 -18.21
N GLU A 96 7.47 -1.08 -19.23
CA GLU A 96 7.91 0.32 -19.09
C GLU A 96 6.71 1.24 -18.81
N ARG A 97 5.90 0.86 -17.82
CA ARG A 97 4.70 1.56 -17.40
C ARG A 97 4.58 1.48 -15.89
N SER A 98 4.35 2.64 -15.27
CA SER A 98 4.10 2.72 -13.85
C SER A 98 2.63 2.46 -13.51
N PRO A 99 2.33 2.05 -12.26
CA PRO A 99 0.96 1.84 -11.82
C PRO A 99 0.15 3.14 -11.91
N HIS A 100 -1.13 3.01 -12.25
CA HIS A 100 -2.02 4.16 -12.33
C HIS A 100 -2.10 4.90 -10.99
N TYR A 101 -2.26 6.22 -11.01
CA TYR A 101 -2.21 7.05 -9.79
C TYR A 101 -3.25 6.63 -8.74
N SER A 102 -4.40 6.10 -9.15
CA SER A 102 -5.43 5.60 -8.23
C SER A 102 -4.95 4.36 -7.48
N ILE A 103 -4.29 3.42 -8.16
CA ILE A 103 -3.69 2.22 -7.55
C ILE A 103 -2.62 2.65 -6.55
N ARG A 104 -1.71 3.55 -6.95
CA ARG A 104 -0.69 4.11 -6.05
C ARG A 104 -1.32 4.76 -4.82
N ALA A 105 -2.40 5.50 -4.99
CA ALA A 105 -3.10 6.14 -3.88
C ALA A 105 -3.69 5.11 -2.90
N THR A 106 -4.40 4.09 -3.40
CA THR A 106 -4.97 3.02 -2.56
C THR A 106 -3.88 2.27 -1.79
N ARG A 107 -2.75 1.96 -2.45
CA ARG A 107 -1.62 1.28 -1.81
C ARG A 107 -0.95 2.15 -0.74
N MET A 108 -0.69 3.42 -1.05
CA MET A 108 -0.12 4.36 -0.08
C MET A 108 -1.05 4.62 1.11
N MET A 109 -2.37 4.58 0.91
CA MET A 109 -3.34 4.62 2.00
C MET A 109 -3.23 3.39 2.91
N CYS A 110 -3.07 2.19 2.33
CA CYS A 110 -2.82 0.97 3.11
C CYS A 110 -1.54 1.10 3.94
N ILE A 111 -0.45 1.56 3.33
CA ILE A 111 0.84 1.72 4.02
C ILE A 111 0.77 2.76 5.12
N HIS A 112 0.12 3.90 4.86
CA HIS A 112 -0.11 4.93 5.89
C HIS A 112 -0.90 4.37 7.07
N HIS A 113 -1.94 3.55 6.81
CA HIS A 113 -2.73 2.91 7.86
C HIS A 113 -1.89 1.96 8.73
N ILE A 114 -0.98 1.20 8.14
CA ILE A 114 -0.02 0.36 8.88
C ILE A 114 0.83 1.22 9.82
N ILE A 115 1.33 2.36 9.34
CA ILE A 115 2.19 3.27 10.10
C ILE A 115 1.43 3.92 11.26
N GLN A 116 0.12 4.14 11.13
CA GLN A 116 -0.73 4.62 12.22
C GLN A 116 -0.92 3.57 13.33
N GLY A 117 -0.68 2.28 13.05
CA GLY A 117 -0.55 1.23 14.05
C GLY A 117 -1.87 0.64 14.56
N ALA A 118 -3.01 0.97 13.95
CA ALA A 118 -4.30 0.39 14.32
C ALA A 118 -4.43 -1.03 13.72
N PRO A 119 -4.59 -2.10 14.53
CA PRO A 119 -4.74 -3.45 14.02
C PRO A 119 -5.94 -3.55 13.06
N SER A 120 -5.72 -4.06 11.86
CA SER A 120 -6.72 -4.06 10.79
C SER A 120 -6.68 -5.33 9.94
N VAL A 121 -7.69 -5.52 9.10
CA VAL A 121 -7.73 -6.59 8.11
C VAL A 121 -7.30 -6.03 6.74
N TYR A 122 -6.33 -6.67 6.11
CA TYR A 122 -5.84 -6.35 4.79
C TYR A 122 -6.21 -7.49 3.85
N SER A 123 -7.07 -7.20 2.88
CA SER A 123 -7.38 -8.09 1.76
C SER A 123 -6.36 -7.88 0.65
N ILE A 124 -5.74 -8.97 0.20
CA ILE A 124 -4.57 -8.89 -0.68
C ILE A 124 -4.54 -10.11 -1.62
N SER A 125 -4.13 -9.93 -2.87
CA SER A 125 -3.85 -11.07 -3.76
C SER A 125 -2.46 -11.66 -3.50
N ILE A 126 -2.24 -12.92 -3.87
CA ILE A 126 -0.90 -13.53 -3.77
C ILE A 126 0.16 -12.74 -4.56
N ARG A 127 -0.24 -12.12 -5.68
CA ARG A 127 0.63 -11.29 -6.52
C ARG A 127 1.08 -10.03 -5.78
N SER A 128 0.15 -9.36 -5.09
CA SER A 128 0.47 -8.20 -4.25
C SER A 128 1.26 -8.55 -3.00
N LEU A 129 0.98 -9.72 -2.39
CA LEU A 129 1.68 -10.19 -1.20
C LEU A 129 3.16 -10.44 -1.47
N LEU A 130 3.46 -11.11 -2.58
CA LEU A 130 4.81 -11.56 -2.91
C LEU A 130 5.61 -10.57 -3.76
N ARG A 131 5.03 -9.47 -4.24
CA ARG A 131 5.84 -8.43 -4.89
C ARG A 131 6.92 -7.94 -3.92
N MET A 132 8.14 -7.79 -4.44
CA MET A 132 9.22 -7.17 -3.69
C MET A 132 9.04 -5.65 -3.67
N LEU A 133 9.00 -5.08 -2.48
CA LEU A 133 8.70 -3.69 -2.22
C LEU A 133 9.84 -3.01 -1.46
N PRO A 134 9.91 -1.67 -1.48
CA PRO A 134 10.77 -0.91 -0.58
C PRO A 134 10.42 -1.20 0.90
N PRO A 135 11.40 -1.18 1.82
CA PRO A 135 11.14 -1.35 3.24
C PRO A 135 10.18 -0.28 3.81
N LEU A 136 9.40 -0.63 4.83
CA LEU A 136 8.41 0.28 5.42
C LEU A 136 9.05 1.58 5.93
N GLU A 137 10.26 1.48 6.50
CA GLU A 137 11.04 2.60 6.99
C GLU A 137 11.46 3.59 5.89
N ASN A 138 11.67 3.11 4.66
CA ASN A 138 11.95 3.98 3.52
C ASN A 138 10.75 4.86 3.24
N ILE A 139 9.53 4.32 3.36
CA ILE A 139 8.30 5.06 3.10
C ILE A 139 7.94 5.98 4.28
N ALA A 140 7.99 5.45 5.50
CA ALA A 140 7.53 6.12 6.71
C ALA A 140 8.24 7.45 6.96
N LYS A 141 9.56 7.53 6.72
CA LYS A 141 10.35 8.75 6.95
C LYS A 141 10.00 9.91 6.00
N HIS A 142 9.30 9.63 4.89
CA HIS A 142 8.85 10.64 3.93
C HIS A 142 7.40 11.07 4.12
N ILE A 143 6.68 10.49 5.08
CA ILE A 143 5.35 10.98 5.46
C ILE A 143 5.53 12.25 6.27
N LYS A 144 4.90 13.34 5.82
CA LYS A 144 5.01 14.66 6.45
C LYS A 144 3.65 15.15 6.89
N GLU A 145 3.58 15.77 8.06
CA GLU A 145 2.41 16.54 8.46
C GLU A 145 2.74 18.03 8.35
N LEU A 146 1.99 18.74 7.52
CA LEU A 146 2.06 20.19 7.40
C LEU A 146 1.06 20.83 8.35
N ARG A 147 1.44 21.93 8.98
CA ARG A 147 0.61 22.71 9.91
C ARG A 147 0.87 24.20 9.67
N PRO A 148 -0.10 25.08 9.93
CA PRO A 148 0.18 26.51 10.00
C PRO A 148 1.27 26.81 11.04
N GLN A 149 1.96 27.95 10.89
CA GLN A 149 3.12 28.40 11.69
C GLN A 149 4.37 27.52 11.62
N MET A 150 4.39 26.49 10.76
CA MET A 150 5.59 25.69 10.52
C MET A 150 6.59 26.46 9.66
N GLU A 151 7.85 26.54 10.11
CA GLU A 151 8.98 27.00 9.27
C GLU A 151 9.35 25.89 8.28
N TYR A 152 8.94 26.06 7.03
CA TYR A 152 9.23 25.19 5.91
C TYR A 152 9.28 26.02 4.63
N SER A 153 10.48 26.19 4.05
CA SER A 153 10.59 26.99 2.82
C SER A 153 9.80 26.38 1.65
N PRO A 154 9.12 27.22 0.82
CA PRO A 154 8.42 26.76 -0.37
C PRO A 154 9.30 25.97 -1.33
N ASP A 155 10.58 26.36 -1.45
CA ASP A 155 11.56 25.68 -2.32
C ASP A 155 11.88 24.28 -1.81
N LYS A 156 12.07 24.11 -0.50
CA LYS A 156 12.34 22.80 0.09
C LYS A 156 11.12 21.89 0.00
N LEU A 157 9.91 22.42 0.24
CA LEU A 157 8.68 21.64 0.09
C LEU A 157 8.49 21.16 -1.35
N MET A 158 8.71 22.04 -2.34
CA MET A 158 8.67 21.65 -3.75
C MET A 158 9.69 20.57 -4.10
N GLN A 159 10.93 20.70 -3.61
CA GLN A 159 11.97 19.70 -3.83
C GLN A 159 11.57 18.34 -3.25
N ASP A 160 11.09 18.32 -2.00
CA ASP A 160 10.69 17.10 -1.33
C ASP A 160 9.49 16.44 -2.03
N LEU A 161 8.50 17.22 -2.51
CA LEU A 161 7.38 16.71 -3.29
C LEU A 161 7.85 16.08 -4.61
N VAL A 162 8.80 16.69 -5.33
CA VAL A 162 9.38 16.10 -6.54
C VAL A 162 10.11 14.80 -6.22
N TRP A 163 10.88 14.75 -5.13
CA TRP A 163 11.59 13.53 -4.71
C TRP A 163 10.66 12.43 -4.22
N MET A 164 9.51 12.79 -3.66
CA MET A 164 8.39 11.91 -3.36
C MET A 164 7.56 11.51 -4.59
N GLY A 165 7.89 12.05 -5.77
CA GLY A 165 7.29 11.68 -7.06
C GLY A 165 6.01 12.44 -7.43
N TYR A 166 5.73 13.58 -6.81
CA TYR A 166 4.57 14.39 -7.18
C TYR A 166 4.75 14.97 -8.58
N ASP A 167 3.66 14.98 -9.34
CA ASP A 167 3.62 15.59 -10.65
C ASP A 167 3.47 17.10 -10.52
N VAL A 168 4.49 17.85 -10.98
CA VAL A 168 4.43 19.31 -11.03
C VAL A 168 3.53 19.72 -12.19
N GLN A 169 2.45 20.41 -11.87
CA GLN A 169 1.43 20.84 -12.81
C GLN A 169 1.20 22.35 -12.72
N TYR A 170 0.57 22.90 -13.76
CA TYR A 170 0.07 24.28 -13.69
C TYR A 170 -1.06 24.44 -12.68
N GLN A 171 -1.85 23.39 -12.49
CA GLN A 171 -3.01 23.35 -11.62
C GLN A 171 -3.23 21.93 -11.10
N VAL A 172 -3.58 21.83 -9.82
CA VAL A 172 -3.89 20.57 -9.17
C VAL A 172 -5.34 20.17 -9.45
N THR A 173 -5.49 18.95 -9.98
CA THR A 173 -6.78 18.35 -10.36
C THR A 173 -6.93 16.91 -9.87
N LYS A 174 -5.82 16.20 -9.63
CA LYS A 174 -5.77 14.81 -9.18
C LYS A 174 -4.82 14.66 -7.99
N VAL A 175 -4.95 13.55 -7.26
CA VAL A 175 -4.01 13.17 -6.20
C VAL A 175 -2.59 13.06 -6.75
N PHE A 176 -1.61 13.33 -5.89
CA PHE A 176 -0.18 13.37 -6.18
C PHE A 176 0.24 14.44 -7.19
N GLN A 177 -0.56 15.49 -7.36
CA GLN A 177 -0.17 16.68 -8.11
C GLN A 177 0.21 17.81 -7.16
N VAL A 178 1.13 18.65 -7.62
CA VAL A 178 1.53 19.90 -6.97
C VAL A 178 1.56 21.04 -7.98
N ALA A 179 1.16 22.24 -7.57
CA ALA A 179 1.31 23.45 -8.37
C ALA A 179 1.78 24.61 -7.49
N ARG A 180 2.76 25.40 -7.97
CA ARG A 180 3.24 26.59 -7.27
C ARG A 180 2.92 27.86 -8.05
N ARG A 181 2.40 28.87 -7.35
CA ARG A 181 2.04 30.18 -7.90
C ARG A 181 2.49 31.28 -6.93
N GLY A 182 3.70 31.80 -7.14
CA GLY A 182 4.31 32.77 -6.23
C GLY A 182 4.50 32.18 -4.83
N GLY A 183 3.90 32.81 -3.82
CA GLY A 183 3.91 32.38 -2.42
C GLY A 183 2.85 31.34 -2.05
N ILE A 184 2.20 30.71 -3.04
CA ILE A 184 1.16 29.70 -2.81
C ILE A 184 1.57 28.37 -3.42
N ILE A 185 1.36 27.28 -2.69
CA ILE A 185 1.51 25.90 -3.19
C ILE A 185 0.18 25.16 -3.01
N ASP A 186 -0.37 24.66 -4.11
CA ASP A 186 -1.49 23.73 -4.11
C ASP A 186 -0.97 22.30 -4.15
N ILE A 187 -1.48 21.42 -3.29
CA ILE A 187 -1.07 20.01 -3.18
C ILE A 187 -2.31 19.14 -3.04
N PHE A 188 -2.30 17.96 -3.66
CA PHE A 188 -3.30 16.94 -3.37
C PHE A 188 -2.66 15.63 -2.90
N SER A 189 -2.82 15.31 -1.62
CA SER A 189 -2.46 14.01 -1.04
C SER A 189 -3.71 13.17 -0.73
N PRO A 190 -3.64 11.82 -0.81
CA PRO A 190 -4.80 10.94 -0.61
C PRO A 190 -5.51 10.98 0.77
N PRO A 191 -4.84 11.09 1.94
CA PRO A 191 -5.50 10.91 3.23
C PRO A 191 -6.63 11.91 3.49
N GLN A 192 -6.44 13.14 3.06
CA GLN A 192 -7.45 14.19 3.09
C GLN A 192 -8.07 14.26 1.70
N LEU A 193 -9.32 13.79 1.55
CA LEU A 193 -10.08 13.67 0.28
C LEU A 193 -10.20 14.95 -0.59
N LYS A 194 -9.53 16.05 -0.22
CA LYS A 194 -9.52 17.35 -0.89
C LYS A 194 -8.09 17.88 -0.98
N PRO A 195 -7.73 18.59 -2.07
CA PRO A 195 -6.46 19.27 -2.16
C PRO A 195 -6.41 20.47 -1.21
N VAL A 196 -5.21 20.82 -0.77
CA VAL A 196 -4.92 21.96 0.10
C VAL A 196 -4.18 23.04 -0.68
N ARG A 197 -4.55 24.30 -0.42
CA ARG A 197 -3.82 25.50 -0.81
C ARG A 197 -3.08 26.02 0.40
N ILE A 198 -1.77 26.14 0.28
CA ILE A 198 -0.86 26.57 1.34
C ILE A 198 -0.32 27.94 0.97
N GLU A 199 -0.55 28.92 1.83
CA GLU A 199 -0.03 30.29 1.68
C GLU A 199 1.21 30.47 2.56
N PHE A 200 2.29 30.98 1.98
CA PHE A 200 3.57 31.20 2.65
C PHE A 200 3.88 32.69 2.81
N PHE A 201 4.61 33.01 3.88
CA PHE A 201 5.29 34.30 4.06
C PHE A 201 6.76 34.05 4.37
N GLY A 202 7.63 34.30 3.39
CA GLY A 202 9.01 33.84 3.45
C GLY A 202 9.05 32.30 3.52
N ASP A 203 9.60 31.78 4.61
CA ASP A 203 9.74 30.34 4.86
C ASP A 203 8.71 29.80 5.86
N GLU A 204 7.67 30.56 6.20
CA GLU A 204 6.62 30.13 7.14
C GLU A 204 5.30 29.82 6.43
N ILE A 205 4.64 28.72 6.82
CA ILE A 205 3.26 28.43 6.43
C ILE A 205 2.31 29.32 7.21
N VAL A 206 1.68 30.31 6.56
CA VAL A 206 0.78 31.26 7.22
C VAL A 206 -0.64 30.71 7.31
N SER A 207 -1.14 30.08 6.24
CA SER A 207 -2.48 29.52 6.23
C SER A 207 -2.60 28.33 5.29
N MET A 208 -3.55 27.45 5.60
CA MET A 208 -3.91 26.32 4.76
C MET A 208 -5.43 26.26 4.61
N ARG A 209 -5.90 26.07 3.39
CA ARG A 209 -7.34 25.98 3.07
C ARG A 209 -7.59 24.87 2.05
N TYR A 210 -8.63 24.08 2.25
CA TYR A 210 -9.07 23.17 1.20
C TYR A 210 -9.61 23.95 -0.01
N PHE A 211 -9.53 23.37 -1.20
CA PHE A 211 -10.17 23.93 -2.39
C PHE A 211 -10.78 22.83 -3.27
N SER A 212 -11.66 23.23 -4.18
CA SER A 212 -12.27 22.32 -5.15
C SER A 212 -11.35 22.11 -6.35
N PRO A 213 -10.92 20.87 -6.68
CA PRO A 213 -10.08 20.61 -7.85
C PRO A 213 -10.78 20.93 -9.18
N ASN A 214 -12.12 20.95 -9.21
CA ASN A 214 -12.90 21.26 -10.41
C ASN A 214 -13.04 22.77 -10.64
N THR A 215 -13.35 23.53 -9.58
CA THR A 215 -13.64 24.98 -9.70
C THR A 215 -12.46 25.88 -9.32
N GLN A 216 -11.43 25.31 -8.68
CA GLN A 216 -10.25 26.02 -8.17
C GLN A 216 -10.55 27.09 -7.12
N ARG A 217 -11.73 27.01 -6.50
CA ARG A 217 -12.16 27.90 -5.44
C ARG A 217 -11.91 27.27 -4.08
N SER A 218 -11.39 28.08 -3.16
CA SER A 218 -11.25 27.70 -1.75
C SER A 218 -12.61 27.34 -1.17
N ILE A 219 -12.60 26.35 -0.29
CA ILE A 219 -13.75 25.91 0.50
C ILE A 219 -13.63 26.63 1.86
N PRO A 220 -14.74 27.13 2.44
CA PRO A 220 -14.70 27.73 3.77
C PRO A 220 -14.17 26.75 4.83
N GLY A 221 -13.33 27.26 5.74
CA GLY A 221 -12.70 26.51 6.82
C GLY A 221 -11.18 26.48 6.69
N ASP A 222 -10.50 26.74 7.80
CA ASP A 222 -9.05 26.62 7.88
C ASP A 222 -8.64 25.16 8.14
N VAL A 223 -7.47 24.79 7.65
CA VAL A 223 -6.91 23.44 7.79
C VAL A 223 -5.81 23.47 8.84
N GLU A 224 -6.02 22.79 9.95
CA GLU A 224 -5.07 22.73 11.08
C GLU A 224 -3.89 21.80 10.80
N SER A 225 -4.12 20.73 10.03
CA SER A 225 -3.05 19.87 9.54
C SER A 225 -3.37 19.19 8.22
N TYR A 226 -2.32 18.85 7.47
CA TYR A 226 -2.41 18.15 6.19
C TYR A 226 -1.29 17.12 6.05
N THR A 227 -1.65 15.86 5.83
CA THR A 227 -0.70 14.75 5.71
C THR A 227 -0.29 14.59 4.25
N LEU A 228 1.02 14.62 4.01
CA LEU A 228 1.62 14.30 2.74
C LEU A 228 2.12 12.86 2.77
N LEU A 229 1.57 12.03 1.87
CA LEU A 229 2.14 10.74 1.51
C LEU A 229 3.04 10.89 0.28
N PRO A 230 4.12 10.10 0.15
CA PRO A 230 4.80 9.90 -1.12
C PRO A 230 3.84 9.43 -2.23
N SER A 231 4.08 9.83 -3.48
CA SER A 231 3.27 9.37 -4.62
C SER A 231 3.69 8.00 -5.14
N ARG A 232 4.85 7.52 -4.70
CA ARG A 232 5.47 6.24 -5.02
C ARG A 232 5.82 5.56 -3.71
N GLU A 233 6.00 4.25 -3.74
CA GLU A 233 6.39 3.46 -2.56
C GLU A 233 7.87 3.65 -2.16
N PHE A 234 8.54 4.67 -2.67
CA PHE A 234 9.86 5.13 -2.23
C PHE A 234 10.09 6.58 -2.67
N SER A 235 11.12 7.22 -2.10
CA SER A 235 11.63 8.52 -2.55
C SER A 235 12.94 8.37 -3.31
N LEU A 236 13.25 9.32 -4.20
CA LEU A 236 14.57 9.37 -4.85
C LEU A 236 15.73 9.52 -3.86
N ASP A 237 15.45 10.04 -2.66
CA ASP A 237 16.41 10.15 -1.55
C ASP A 237 16.81 8.79 -0.96
N ASP A 238 16.03 7.73 -1.24
CA ASP A 238 16.27 6.38 -0.73
C ASP A 238 17.21 5.57 -1.63
N ILE A 239 17.54 6.09 -2.80
CA ILE A 239 18.32 5.35 -3.79
C ILE A 239 19.73 5.14 -3.26
N SER A 240 20.16 3.87 -3.29
CA SER A 240 21.49 3.47 -2.89
C SER A 240 22.55 4.28 -3.64
N PRO A 241 23.55 4.86 -2.95
CA PRO A 241 24.69 5.50 -3.58
C PRO A 241 25.47 4.56 -4.52
N HIS A 242 25.31 3.25 -4.33
CA HIS A 242 25.93 2.19 -5.14
C HIS A 242 25.02 1.69 -6.27
N SER A 243 23.81 2.24 -6.41
CA SER A 243 22.91 1.90 -7.50
C SER A 243 23.55 2.23 -8.84
N ILE A 244 23.59 1.23 -9.72
CA ILE A 244 24.02 1.38 -11.11
C ILE A 244 23.10 2.30 -11.93
N LEU A 245 21.87 2.54 -11.45
CA LEU A 245 20.87 3.40 -12.09
C LEU A 245 20.98 4.84 -11.60
N LEU A 246 21.79 5.13 -10.57
CA LEU A 246 21.96 6.46 -10.01
C LEU A 246 22.31 7.55 -11.06
N PRO A 247 23.17 7.30 -12.08
CA PRO A 247 23.42 8.28 -13.13
C PRO A 247 22.18 8.61 -13.97
N GLN A 248 21.35 7.61 -14.28
CA GLN A 248 20.09 7.80 -15.00
C GLN A 248 19.10 8.60 -14.15
N ILE A 249 18.97 8.25 -12.86
CA ILE A 249 18.08 8.94 -11.93
C ILE A 249 18.48 10.40 -11.75
N LYS A 250 19.77 10.71 -11.62
CA LYS A 250 20.24 12.09 -11.52
C LYS A 250 19.86 12.95 -12.72
N ASN A 251 19.71 12.34 -13.89
CA ASN A 251 19.33 13.04 -15.11
C ASN A 251 17.80 13.11 -15.32
N THR A 252 17.07 12.06 -14.94
CA THR A 252 15.66 11.89 -15.31
C THR A 252 14.68 12.01 -14.14
N GLY A 253 15.14 11.82 -12.91
CA GLY A 253 14.27 11.63 -11.75
C GLY A 253 13.50 10.30 -11.84
N PHE A 254 12.20 10.35 -11.55
CA PHE A 254 11.31 9.22 -11.80
C PHE A 254 11.08 9.04 -13.31
N TYR A 255 10.90 7.78 -13.74
CA TYR A 255 10.52 7.41 -15.09
C TYR A 255 9.50 6.26 -15.06
N GLU A 256 8.77 6.04 -16.15
CA GLU A 256 7.75 4.99 -16.23
C GLU A 256 8.37 3.59 -16.09
N GLY A 257 7.75 2.75 -15.26
CA GLY A 257 8.22 1.39 -14.99
C GLY A 257 9.38 1.31 -13.99
N ILE A 258 9.77 2.42 -13.35
CA ILE A 258 10.81 2.44 -12.31
C ILE A 258 10.52 1.50 -11.15
N GLU A 259 9.25 1.18 -10.90
CA GLU A 259 8.84 0.24 -9.85
C GLU A 259 9.33 -1.20 -10.11
N ASN A 260 9.66 -1.55 -11.37
CA ASN A 260 10.31 -2.82 -11.70
C ASN A 260 11.81 -2.82 -11.39
N GLN A 261 12.38 -1.73 -10.87
CA GLN A 261 13.82 -1.56 -10.66
C GLN A 261 14.22 -1.46 -9.18
N TYR A 262 13.31 -1.73 -8.24
CA TYR A 262 13.59 -1.56 -6.81
C TYR A 262 14.86 -2.29 -6.35
N CYS A 263 15.10 -3.52 -6.80
CA CYS A 263 16.30 -4.27 -6.41
C CYS A 263 17.62 -3.70 -6.93
N LEU A 264 17.57 -2.86 -7.98
CA LEU A 264 18.74 -2.14 -8.49
C LEU A 264 18.86 -0.75 -7.88
N LEU A 265 17.80 -0.23 -7.27
CA LEU A 265 17.72 1.10 -6.69
C LEU A 265 17.98 1.12 -5.19
N LEU A 266 17.59 0.07 -4.45
CA LEU A 266 17.57 0.04 -2.99
C LEU A 266 18.49 -1.06 -2.44
N ASP A 267 19.06 -0.83 -1.26
CA ASP A 267 19.94 -1.80 -0.60
C ASP A 267 19.20 -3.01 -0.01
N LYS A 268 17.91 -2.84 0.28
CA LYS A 268 17.04 -3.87 0.87
C LYS A 268 15.66 -3.77 0.26
N LEU A 269 14.97 -4.91 0.24
CA LEU A 269 13.57 -5.04 -0.13
C LEU A 269 12.86 -5.91 0.90
N SER A 270 11.54 -5.83 0.88
CA SER A 270 10.62 -6.56 1.76
C SER A 270 9.37 -6.95 0.98
N THR A 271 8.68 -7.99 1.42
CA THR A 271 7.29 -8.25 1.00
C THR A 271 6.33 -7.45 1.85
N PHE A 272 5.07 -7.32 1.42
CA PHE A 272 4.05 -6.62 2.22
C PHE A 272 3.83 -7.27 3.60
N ALA A 273 3.99 -8.60 3.71
CA ALA A 273 3.89 -9.29 4.99
C ALA A 273 4.93 -8.83 6.00
N ASP A 274 6.13 -8.45 5.54
CA ASP A 274 7.25 -8.02 6.38
C ASP A 274 7.02 -6.62 7.00
N TYR A 275 6.00 -5.88 6.58
CA TYR A 275 5.59 -4.61 7.22
C TYR A 275 4.93 -4.81 8.59
N PHE A 276 4.59 -6.04 8.93
CA PHE A 276 3.99 -6.39 10.20
C PHE A 276 4.94 -7.29 10.97
N GLU A 277 5.11 -7.03 12.26
CA GLU A 277 5.79 -7.98 13.13
C GLU A 277 5.03 -9.31 13.14
N ALA A 278 5.78 -10.39 12.94
CA ALA A 278 5.43 -11.78 13.20
C ALA A 278 4.35 -11.96 14.28
N GLN A 279 4.69 -11.66 15.54
CA GLN A 279 3.78 -11.85 16.68
C GLN A 279 2.45 -11.07 16.57
N ASN A 280 2.39 -10.00 15.79
CA ASN A 280 1.27 -9.05 15.70
C ASN A 280 0.43 -9.23 14.43
N ARG A 281 0.67 -10.29 13.65
CA ARG A 281 -0.10 -10.61 12.44
C ARG A 281 -0.66 -12.03 12.46
N LEU A 282 -1.69 -12.25 11.65
CA LEU A 282 -2.18 -13.56 11.21
C LEU A 282 -2.28 -13.54 9.69
N ILE A 283 -1.93 -14.65 9.04
CA ILE A 283 -2.06 -14.81 7.59
C ILE A 283 -3.09 -15.89 7.31
N LEU A 284 -4.10 -15.55 6.53
CA LEU A 284 -5.19 -16.45 6.15
C LEU A 284 -5.17 -16.64 4.64
N PHE A 285 -5.01 -17.88 4.19
CA PHE A 285 -5.09 -18.20 2.77
C PHE A 285 -6.51 -18.63 2.43
N SER A 286 -7.22 -17.82 1.64
CA SER A 286 -8.63 -18.05 1.30
C SER A 286 -8.87 -19.37 0.55
N ASN A 287 -7.92 -19.77 -0.29
CA ASN A 287 -7.86 -21.09 -0.93
C ASN A 287 -6.41 -21.43 -1.32
N PHE A 288 -5.71 -22.14 -0.43
CA PHE A 288 -4.26 -22.37 -0.56
C PHE A 288 -3.85 -23.10 -1.86
N PRO A 289 -4.52 -24.18 -2.32
CA PRO A 289 -4.19 -24.82 -3.61
C PRO A 289 -4.22 -23.87 -4.80
N TYR A 290 -5.25 -23.01 -4.92
CA TYR A 290 -5.33 -22.06 -6.04
C TYR A 290 -4.30 -20.93 -5.91
N ILE A 291 -3.94 -20.56 -4.69
CA ILE A 291 -2.87 -19.59 -4.42
C ILE A 291 -1.52 -20.15 -4.89
N GLN A 292 -1.24 -21.44 -4.63
CA GLN A 292 -0.03 -22.09 -5.15
C GLN A 292 -0.02 -22.15 -6.68
N GLU A 293 -1.16 -22.48 -7.30
CA GLU A 293 -1.29 -22.50 -8.76
C GLU A 293 -1.05 -21.12 -9.39
N GLU A 294 -1.58 -20.05 -8.80
CA GLU A 294 -1.32 -18.69 -9.25
C GLU A 294 0.14 -18.28 -9.03
N LEU A 295 0.77 -18.69 -7.93
CA LEU A 295 2.20 -18.44 -7.72
C LEU A 295 3.05 -19.11 -8.81
N THR A 296 2.74 -20.34 -9.20
CA THR A 296 3.43 -21.01 -10.31
C THR A 296 3.28 -20.21 -11.60
N ARG A 297 2.05 -19.81 -11.96
CA ARG A 297 1.80 -18.98 -13.15
C ARG A 297 2.54 -17.65 -13.13
N LEU A 298 2.50 -16.95 -11.99
CA LEU A 298 3.18 -15.68 -11.79
C LEU A 298 4.70 -15.83 -11.95
N THR A 299 5.27 -16.88 -11.36
CA THR A 299 6.71 -17.16 -11.48
C THR A 299 7.11 -17.42 -12.93
N GLU A 300 6.35 -18.24 -13.64
CA GLU A 300 6.58 -18.50 -15.07
C GLU A 300 6.46 -17.22 -15.92
N GLN A 301 5.47 -16.37 -15.63
CA GLN A 301 5.27 -15.10 -16.32
C GLN A 301 6.46 -14.15 -16.13
N VAL A 302 6.91 -13.95 -14.88
CA VAL A 302 8.08 -13.09 -14.59
C VAL A 302 9.33 -13.63 -15.27
N GLN A 303 9.57 -14.95 -15.21
CA GLN A 303 10.70 -15.57 -15.89
C GLN A 303 10.65 -15.36 -17.40
N LEU A 304 9.49 -15.58 -18.02
CA LEU A 304 9.31 -15.40 -19.46
C LEU A 304 9.59 -13.95 -19.89
N GLU A 305 9.03 -12.97 -19.18
CA GLU A 305 9.25 -11.55 -19.49
C GLU A 305 10.69 -11.12 -19.25
N TYR A 306 11.35 -11.61 -18.19
CA TYR A 306 12.78 -11.36 -17.96
C TYR A 306 13.63 -11.81 -19.16
N HIS A 307 13.42 -13.04 -19.65
CA HIS A 307 14.15 -13.55 -20.82
C HIS A 307 13.83 -12.79 -22.11
N ARG A 308 12.61 -12.26 -22.25
CA ARG A 308 12.25 -11.38 -23.37
C ARG A 308 13.03 -10.07 -23.32
N GLN A 309 13.10 -9.43 -22.15
CA GLN A 309 13.77 -8.15 -21.97
C GLN A 309 15.29 -8.23 -22.12
N LEU A 310 15.91 -9.37 -21.75
CA LEU A 310 17.35 -9.61 -21.98
C LEU A 310 17.78 -9.57 -23.46
N LYS A 311 16.84 -9.55 -24.42
CA LYS A 311 17.14 -9.34 -25.85
C LYS A 311 17.45 -7.87 -26.17
N TYR A 312 17.00 -6.95 -25.32
CA TYR A 312 17.08 -5.50 -25.55
C TYR A 312 17.97 -4.79 -24.52
N THR A 313 18.21 -5.40 -23.35
CA THR A 313 19.06 -4.86 -22.29
C THR A 313 20.04 -5.92 -21.75
N THR A 314 20.90 -5.52 -20.81
CA THR A 314 21.86 -6.43 -20.16
C THR A 314 21.37 -6.85 -18.78
N LYS A 315 21.80 -8.02 -18.32
CA LYS A 315 21.50 -8.51 -16.95
C LYS A 315 21.89 -7.52 -15.86
N ALA A 316 22.96 -6.76 -16.08
CA ALA A 316 23.39 -5.75 -15.12
C ALA A 316 22.30 -4.69 -14.91
N LYS A 317 21.59 -4.28 -15.96
CA LYS A 317 20.60 -3.18 -15.92
C LYS A 317 19.14 -3.66 -15.81
N LEU A 318 18.93 -4.91 -15.43
CA LEU A 318 17.61 -5.51 -15.36
C LEU A 318 17.46 -6.24 -14.03
N SER A 319 16.43 -5.91 -13.27
CA SER A 319 16.09 -6.64 -12.05
C SER A 319 15.96 -8.13 -12.33
N PRO A 320 16.66 -9.00 -11.60
CA PRO A 320 16.41 -10.42 -11.74
C PRO A 320 14.99 -10.76 -11.24
N PRO A 321 14.40 -11.88 -11.66
CA PRO A 321 13.03 -12.27 -11.28
C PRO A 321 12.75 -12.24 -9.78
N GLU A 322 13.70 -12.69 -8.96
CA GLU A 322 13.64 -12.65 -7.49
C GLU A 322 13.65 -11.24 -6.90
N GLY A 323 14.06 -10.23 -7.68
CA GLY A 323 13.96 -8.81 -7.33
C GLY A 323 12.62 -8.17 -7.68
N ILE A 324 11.74 -8.87 -8.42
CA ILE A 324 10.39 -8.42 -8.76
C ILE A 324 9.35 -9.09 -7.86
N ILE A 325 9.46 -10.42 -7.70
CA ILE A 325 8.58 -11.22 -6.87
C ILE A 325 9.40 -12.15 -5.96
N ALA A 326 8.93 -12.34 -4.75
CA ALA A 326 9.37 -13.40 -3.87
C ALA A 326 8.84 -14.76 -4.39
N GLY A 327 9.66 -15.80 -4.28
CA GLY A 327 9.32 -17.14 -4.75
C GLY A 327 8.55 -17.99 -3.74
N GLU A 328 8.40 -19.28 -4.07
CA GLU A 328 7.74 -20.28 -3.23
C GLU A 328 8.36 -20.41 -1.83
N GLU A 329 9.68 -20.25 -1.71
CA GLU A 329 10.36 -20.28 -0.41
C GLU A 329 9.78 -19.26 0.57
N LYS A 330 9.51 -18.03 0.11
CA LYS A 330 8.90 -16.99 0.95
C LYS A 330 7.46 -17.32 1.31
N LEU A 331 6.67 -17.88 0.37
CA LEU A 331 5.31 -18.34 0.70
C LEU A 331 5.37 -19.43 1.79
N MET A 332 6.29 -20.38 1.69
CA MET A 332 6.47 -21.44 2.68
C MET A 332 6.95 -20.89 4.03
N GLU A 333 7.85 -19.91 4.05
CA GLU A 333 8.25 -19.17 5.25
C GLU A 333 7.03 -18.53 5.93
N LEU A 334 6.18 -17.83 5.17
CA LEU A 334 4.95 -17.20 5.67
C LEU A 334 3.91 -18.21 6.18
N CYS A 335 4.02 -19.48 5.78
CA CYS A 335 3.18 -20.54 6.31
C CYS A 335 3.71 -21.11 7.63
N GLN A 336 4.96 -20.86 8.02
CA GLN A 336 5.51 -21.46 9.23
C GLN A 336 4.91 -20.82 10.49
N PRO A 337 4.67 -21.62 11.55
CA PRO A 337 4.16 -21.09 12.80
C PRO A 337 5.30 -20.42 13.57
N GLU A 338 5.09 -19.19 14.00
CA GLU A 338 6.07 -18.40 14.74
C GLU A 338 6.21 -18.79 16.22
#